data_AF-A0A954QFR9-F1
#
_entry.id   AF-A0A954QFR9-F1
#
_cell.length_a   1.000
_cell.length_b   1.000
_cell.length_c   1.000
_cell.angle_alpha   90.00
_cell.angle_beta   90.00
_cell.angle_gamma   90.00
#
_symmetry.space_group_name_H-M   'P 1'
#
loop_
_entity.id
_entity.type
_entity.pdbx_description
1 polymer ?
#
loop_
_entity_poly.entity_id
_entity_poly.type
_entity_poly.pdbx_seq_one_letter_code
_entity_poly.pdbx_strand_id
1 'polypeptide(L)'
;GPRIMWPYRDWVIQAINSDLPFDEFTIEQLAGDLLPEAEKNQLIATAFHRNTMINQEGGVKPDQFRHEATIDRVNTTGAVWLGLTIGCAQCHSHKYDPITQEEYYRLYAFFNGAVDQNNVGPTVSVRQQEVFGWTETQRQLLDEFTKLQAREKALEKKVKEGASLGDV
;
A
#
# COMPACT_ATOMS: atom_id res chain seq x y z
N GLY A 1 -12.47 -3.33 -8.66
CA GLY A 1 -12.40 -4.40 -7.65
C GLY A 1 -12.20 -3.76 -6.29
N PRO A 2 -12.79 -4.28 -5.21
CA PRO A 2 -12.70 -3.67 -3.89
C PRO A 2 -11.26 -3.63 -3.39
N ARG A 3 -10.85 -2.50 -2.79
CA ARG A 3 -9.54 -2.38 -2.14
C ARG A 3 -9.58 -3.08 -0.78
N ILE A 4 -8.58 -3.92 -0.52
CA ILE A 4 -8.42 -4.63 0.74
C ILE A 4 -7.35 -3.90 1.56
N MET A 5 -7.76 -3.21 2.64
CA MET A 5 -6.86 -2.39 3.48
C MET A 5 -6.76 -2.86 4.94
N TRP A 6 -7.34 -4.01 5.28
CA TRP A 6 -7.21 -4.55 6.64
C TRP A 6 -5.76 -4.75 7.09
N PRO A 7 -4.77 -5.10 6.23
CA PRO A 7 -3.39 -5.23 6.68
C PRO A 7 -2.81 -3.89 7.18
N TYR A 8 -3.12 -2.80 6.49
CA TYR A 8 -2.71 -1.45 6.89
C TYR A 8 -3.33 -1.08 8.25
N ARG A 9 -4.64 -1.30 8.42
CA ARG A 9 -5.33 -1.08 9.70
C ARG A 9 -4.67 -1.90 10.82
N ASP A 10 -4.43 -3.17 10.58
CA ASP A 10 -3.85 -4.07 11.57
C ASP A 10 -2.41 -3.66 11.90
N TRP A 11 -1.64 -3.16 10.92
CA TRP A 11 -0.31 -2.60 11.16
C TRP A 11 -0.38 -1.37 12.05
N VAL A 12 -1.31 -0.43 11.81
CA VAL A 12 -1.49 0.75 12.68
C VAL A 12 -1.84 0.33 14.11
N ILE A 13 -2.77 -0.63 14.27
CA ILE A 13 -3.15 -1.15 15.59
C ILE A 13 -1.94 -1.78 16.28
N GLN A 14 -1.18 -2.61 15.57
CA GLN A 14 -0.01 -3.28 16.12
C GLN A 14 1.08 -2.28 16.51
N ALA A 15 1.39 -1.29 15.67
CA ALA A 15 2.38 -0.26 15.94
C ALA A 15 2.06 0.55 17.20
N ILE A 16 0.78 0.90 17.40
CA ILE A 16 0.32 1.55 18.62
C ILE A 16 0.44 0.60 19.82
N ASN A 17 0.00 -0.65 19.69
CA ASN A 17 0.03 -1.63 20.78
C ASN A 17 1.45 -2.02 21.21
N SER A 18 2.43 -1.89 20.32
CA SER A 18 3.84 -2.18 20.60
C SER A 18 4.64 -0.95 21.03
N ASP A 19 3.98 0.20 21.24
CA ASP A 19 4.63 1.47 21.55
C ASP A 19 5.75 1.83 20.54
N LEU A 20 5.50 1.63 19.24
CA LEU A 20 6.47 1.96 18.19
C LEU A 20 6.87 3.44 18.32
N PRO A 21 8.18 3.77 18.35
CA PRO A 21 8.63 5.15 18.39
C PRO A 21 8.01 5.98 17.26
N PHE A 22 7.57 7.20 17.57
CA PHE A 22 6.82 8.02 16.62
C PHE A 22 7.62 8.39 15.37
N ASP A 23 8.94 8.56 15.50
CA ASP A 23 9.86 8.76 14.39
C ASP A 23 9.91 7.55 13.45
N GLU A 24 10.02 6.33 14.00
CA GLU A 24 9.95 5.09 13.21
C GLU A 24 8.58 4.93 12.56
N PHE A 25 7.48 5.14 13.32
CA PHE A 25 6.12 5.11 12.79
C PHE A 25 5.94 6.09 11.61
N THR A 26 6.51 7.29 11.71
CA THR A 26 6.47 8.30 10.65
C THR A 26 7.25 7.84 9.41
N ILE A 27 8.45 7.32 9.59
CA ILE A 27 9.30 6.84 8.50
C ILE A 27 8.62 5.69 7.76
N GLU A 28 8.09 4.70 8.46
CA GLU A 28 7.45 3.53 7.84
C GLU A 28 6.17 3.91 7.06
N GLN A 29 5.36 4.83 7.59
CA GLN A 29 4.15 5.35 6.93
C GLN A 29 4.45 6.13 5.65
N LEU A 30 5.50 6.96 5.65
CA LEU A 30 5.82 7.87 4.55
C LEU A 30 6.78 7.27 3.51
N ALA A 31 7.65 6.34 3.93
CA ALA A 31 8.78 5.87 3.13
C ALA A 31 9.23 4.44 3.48
N GLY A 32 8.39 3.62 4.10
CA GLY A 32 8.73 2.23 4.46
C GLY A 32 9.15 1.37 3.26
N ASP A 33 8.60 1.62 2.07
CA ASP A 33 9.00 0.97 0.82
C ASP A 33 10.35 1.43 0.25
N LEU A 34 10.88 2.54 0.75
CA LEU A 34 12.19 3.09 0.38
C LEU A 34 13.30 2.68 1.37
N LEU A 35 12.97 1.96 2.44
CA LEU A 35 13.95 1.46 3.39
C LEU A 35 14.83 0.35 2.76
N PRO A 36 16.13 0.30 3.09
CA PRO A 36 16.99 -0.80 2.65
C PRO A 36 16.42 -2.13 3.16
N GLU A 37 16.29 -3.11 2.26
CA GLU A 37 15.76 -4.43 2.59
C GLU A 37 14.38 -4.39 3.30
N ALA A 38 13.51 -3.45 2.87
CA ALA A 38 12.21 -3.21 3.48
C ALA A 38 11.46 -4.50 3.86
N GLU A 39 11.16 -4.63 5.15
CA GLU A 39 10.39 -5.76 5.66
C GLU A 39 8.94 -5.70 5.17
N LYS A 40 8.25 -6.85 5.18
CA LYS A 40 6.85 -6.91 4.78
C LYS A 40 5.98 -5.91 5.54
N ASN A 41 6.20 -5.73 6.84
CA ASN A 41 5.45 -4.77 7.66
C ASN A 41 5.69 -3.32 7.22
N GLN A 42 6.91 -2.97 6.82
CA GLN A 42 7.26 -1.64 6.33
C GLN A 42 6.59 -1.35 4.98
N LEU A 43 6.49 -2.36 4.11
CA LEU A 43 5.71 -2.27 2.87
C LEU A 43 4.21 -2.08 3.14
N ILE A 44 3.67 -2.72 4.19
CA ILE A 44 2.28 -2.55 4.62
C ILE A 44 2.06 -1.13 5.17
N ALA A 45 3.00 -0.60 5.96
CA ALA A 45 2.93 0.73 6.55
C ALA A 45 2.80 1.83 5.48
N THR A 46 3.59 1.75 4.41
CA THR A 46 3.56 2.72 3.30
C THR A 46 2.22 2.76 2.56
N ALA A 47 1.32 1.81 2.81
CA ALA A 47 -0.02 1.83 2.27
C ALA A 47 -0.86 3.05 2.75
N PHE A 48 -0.38 3.87 3.70
CA PHE A 48 -0.86 5.23 3.94
C PHE A 48 -1.11 6.00 2.63
N HIS A 49 -0.10 6.01 1.74
CA HIS A 49 -0.17 6.70 0.44
C HIS A 49 -1.06 5.99 -0.59
N ARG A 50 -1.55 4.78 -0.28
CA ARG A 50 -2.49 4.00 -1.10
C ARG A 50 -3.94 4.11 -0.60
N ASN A 51 -4.21 4.82 0.51
CA ASN A 51 -5.56 5.04 1.02
C ASN A 51 -6.36 6.11 0.26
N THR A 52 -5.85 6.62 -0.86
CA THR A 52 -6.54 7.62 -1.69
C THR A 52 -7.87 7.11 -2.23
N MET A 53 -8.82 7.93 -2.67
CA MET A 53 -10.08 7.37 -3.19
C MET A 53 -9.84 6.44 -4.40
N ILE A 54 -10.51 5.27 -4.43
CA ILE A 54 -10.65 4.46 -5.66
C ILE A 54 -11.96 4.80 -6.35
N ASN A 55 -11.95 4.81 -7.68
CA ASN A 55 -13.17 4.93 -8.45
C ASN A 55 -13.48 3.61 -9.16
N GLN A 56 -14.65 3.02 -8.91
CA GLN A 56 -15.10 1.77 -9.53
C GLN A 56 -16.20 1.98 -10.58
N GLU A 57 -16.53 3.24 -10.87
CA GLU A 57 -17.53 3.62 -11.87
C GLU A 57 -16.99 3.39 -13.29
N GLY A 58 -17.87 2.94 -14.19
CA GLY A 58 -17.53 2.81 -15.60
C GLY A 58 -17.30 4.18 -16.25
N GLY A 59 -16.22 4.33 -17.01
CA GLY A 59 -15.92 5.57 -17.76
C GLY A 59 -14.94 6.54 -17.11
N VAL A 60 -14.37 6.17 -15.95
CA VAL A 60 -13.27 6.93 -15.33
C VAL A 60 -12.09 7.06 -16.29
N LYS A 61 -11.65 8.30 -16.51
CA LYS A 61 -10.41 8.57 -17.24
C LYS A 61 -9.22 8.30 -16.33
N PRO A 62 -8.24 7.47 -16.76
CA PRO A 62 -7.06 7.17 -15.95
C PRO A 62 -6.29 8.41 -15.47
N ASP A 63 -6.16 9.42 -16.33
CA ASP A 63 -5.40 10.64 -16.01
C ASP A 63 -6.12 11.54 -14.99
N GLN A 64 -7.46 11.57 -15.04
CA GLN A 64 -8.27 12.28 -14.04
C GLN A 64 -8.11 11.62 -12.68
N PHE A 65 -8.28 10.29 -12.63
CA PHE A 65 -8.11 9.52 -11.41
C PHE A 65 -6.72 9.73 -10.78
N ARG A 66 -5.67 9.70 -11.61
CA ARG A 66 -4.29 9.93 -11.15
C ARG A 66 -4.15 11.31 -10.49
N HIS A 67 -4.74 12.35 -11.09
CA HIS A 67 -4.72 13.69 -10.50
C HIS A 67 -5.45 13.73 -9.17
N GLU A 68 -6.66 13.18 -9.10
CA GLU A 68 -7.48 13.15 -7.88
C GLU A 68 -6.78 12.39 -6.75
N ALA A 69 -6.20 11.22 -7.05
CA ALA A 69 -5.44 10.44 -6.09
C ALA A 69 -4.19 11.18 -5.59
N THR A 70 -3.49 11.88 -6.48
CA THR A 70 -2.30 12.66 -6.09
C THR A 70 -2.68 13.88 -5.24
N ILE A 71 -3.75 14.60 -5.59
CA ILE A 71 -4.29 15.71 -4.80
C ILE A 71 -4.66 15.23 -3.40
N ASP A 72 -5.38 14.11 -3.30
CA ASP A 72 -5.77 13.53 -2.03
C ASP A 72 -4.53 13.18 -1.19
N ARG A 73 -3.53 12.51 -1.79
CA ARG A 73 -2.26 12.20 -1.11
C ARG A 73 -1.56 13.43 -0.55
N VAL A 74 -1.45 14.50 -1.35
CA VAL A 74 -0.83 15.78 -0.94
C VAL A 74 -1.60 16.36 0.24
N ASN A 75 -2.92 16.47 0.11
CA ASN A 75 -3.78 17.08 1.11
C ASN A 75 -3.79 16.28 2.42
N THR A 76 -3.91 14.96 2.36
CA THR A 76 -3.86 14.08 3.53
C THR A 76 -2.51 14.17 4.22
N THR A 77 -1.41 14.15 3.47
CA THR A 77 -0.07 14.26 4.06
C THR A 77 0.12 15.60 4.75
N GLY A 78 -0.30 16.70 4.13
CA GLY A 78 -0.24 18.04 4.74
C GLY A 78 -1.06 18.14 6.02
N ALA A 79 -2.29 17.60 6.02
CA ALA A 79 -3.16 17.65 7.20
C ALA A 79 -2.65 16.76 8.34
N VAL A 80 -2.24 15.52 8.03
CA VAL A 80 -1.87 14.52 9.05
C VAL A 80 -0.47 14.72 9.62
N TRP A 81 0.51 15.03 8.78
CA TRP A 81 1.92 15.06 9.19
C TRP A 81 2.49 16.46 9.36
N LEU A 82 2.01 17.44 8.59
CA LEU A 82 2.44 18.82 8.74
C LEU A 82 1.52 19.62 9.66
N GLY A 83 0.31 19.13 9.94
CA GLY A 83 -0.71 19.89 10.67
C GLY A 83 -1.19 21.13 9.92
N LEU A 84 -1.07 21.13 8.58
CA LEU A 84 -1.36 22.29 7.72
C LEU A 84 -2.50 21.99 6.75
N THR A 85 -3.39 22.97 6.57
CA THR A 85 -4.50 22.89 5.59
C THR A 85 -4.05 23.29 4.19
N ILE A 86 -2.96 22.70 3.70
CA ILE A 86 -2.35 23.06 2.41
C ILE A 86 -3.29 22.85 1.22
N GLY A 87 -4.38 22.07 1.38
CA GLY A 87 -5.37 21.84 0.32
C GLY A 87 -6.04 23.11 -0.22
N CYS A 88 -6.12 24.20 0.55
CA CYS A 88 -6.60 25.48 -0.01
C CYS A 88 -5.64 26.05 -1.06
N ALA A 89 -4.35 25.72 -0.97
CA ALA A 89 -3.31 26.18 -1.88
C ALA A 89 -3.45 25.59 -3.31
N GLN A 90 -4.30 24.57 -3.49
CA GLN A 90 -4.55 23.90 -4.77
C GLN A 90 -5.05 24.86 -5.85
N CYS A 91 -5.97 25.76 -5.51
CA CYS A 91 -6.63 26.65 -6.47
C CYS A 91 -6.09 28.09 -6.46
N HIS A 92 -5.52 28.53 -5.34
CA HIS A 92 -4.96 29.87 -5.14
C HIS A 92 -3.96 29.80 -3.97
N SER A 93 -3.05 30.77 -3.81
CA SER A 93 -2.19 30.80 -2.60
C SER A 93 -3.02 30.75 -1.33
N HIS A 94 -2.55 30.02 -0.32
CA HIS A 94 -3.29 29.78 0.92
C HIS A 94 -3.67 31.12 1.59
N LYS A 95 -4.89 31.19 2.14
CA LYS A 95 -5.47 32.47 2.59
C LYS A 95 -4.75 33.07 3.81
N TYR A 96 -4.30 32.22 4.74
CA TYR A 96 -3.75 32.65 6.03
C TYR A 96 -2.27 32.30 6.16
N ASP A 97 -1.93 31.03 5.92
CA ASP A 97 -0.53 30.58 5.92
C ASP A 97 0.25 31.05 4.67
N PRO A 98 1.56 31.31 4.80
CA PRO A 98 2.42 31.78 3.71
C PRO A 98 2.82 30.64 2.76
N ILE A 99 1.82 29.95 2.21
CA ILE A 99 2.00 28.85 1.27
C ILE A 99 1.45 29.28 -0.08
N THR A 100 2.34 29.45 -1.05
CA THR A 100 1.96 29.80 -2.41
C THR A 100 1.35 28.61 -3.15
N GLN A 101 0.53 28.89 -4.17
CA GLN A 101 0.06 27.84 -5.08
C GLN A 101 1.23 27.10 -5.73
N GLU A 102 2.33 27.81 -6.05
CA GLU A 102 3.52 27.19 -6.63
C GLU A 102 4.13 26.14 -5.70
N GLU A 103 4.27 26.44 -4.40
CA GLU A 103 4.78 25.49 -3.40
C GLU A 103 3.88 24.26 -3.26
N TYR A 104 2.56 24.45 -3.32
CA TYR A 104 1.62 23.33 -3.36
C TYR A 104 1.89 22.41 -4.56
N TYR A 105 2.05 22.97 -5.76
CA TYR A 105 2.32 22.16 -6.95
C TYR A 105 3.74 21.58 -7.00
N ARG A 106 4.71 22.16 -6.29
CA ARG A 106 6.03 21.54 -6.06
C ARG A 106 5.89 20.27 -5.21
N LEU A 107 5.09 20.31 -4.14
CA LEU A 107 4.80 19.12 -3.34
C LEU A 107 3.96 18.09 -4.11
N TYR A 108 2.98 18.55 -4.90
CA TYR A 108 2.25 17.69 -5.83
C TYR A 108 3.18 16.96 -6.79
N ALA A 109 4.16 17.67 -7.38
CA ALA A 109 5.11 17.08 -8.31
C ALA A 109 5.93 15.95 -7.69
N PHE A 110 6.31 16.08 -6.41
CA PHE A 110 6.98 15.01 -5.66
C PHE A 110 6.13 13.74 -5.61
N PHE A 111 4.86 13.85 -5.22
CA PHE A 111 3.95 12.70 -5.12
C PHE A 111 3.46 12.16 -6.47
N ASN A 112 3.45 13.00 -7.51
CA ASN A 112 3.09 12.61 -8.87
C ASN A 112 4.16 11.73 -9.54
N GLY A 113 5.30 11.48 -8.88
CA GLY A 113 6.26 10.45 -9.31
C GLY A 113 5.76 9.02 -9.09
N ALA A 114 4.76 8.81 -8.24
CA ALA A 114 4.22 7.49 -7.93
C ALA A 114 3.51 6.87 -9.14
N VAL A 115 3.57 5.54 -9.28
CA VAL A 115 2.81 4.81 -10.31
C VAL A 115 1.39 4.56 -9.80
N ASP A 116 0.57 5.61 -9.83
CA ASP A 116 -0.85 5.50 -9.51
C ASP A 116 -1.65 5.05 -10.73
N GLN A 117 -2.37 3.95 -10.54
CA GLN A 117 -3.33 3.43 -11.50
C GLN A 117 -4.64 3.16 -10.76
N ASN A 118 -5.76 3.32 -11.45
CA ASN A 118 -7.08 2.99 -10.90
C ASN A 118 -7.28 1.45 -10.86
N ASN A 119 -6.42 0.76 -10.12
CA ASN A 119 -6.42 -0.68 -9.97
C ASN A 119 -5.81 -1.06 -8.61
N VAL A 120 -5.66 -2.37 -8.39
CA VAL A 120 -5.08 -2.91 -7.15
C VAL A 120 -3.58 -2.65 -7.02
N GLY A 121 -2.89 -2.28 -8.10
CA GLY A 121 -1.45 -2.10 -8.17
C GLY A 121 -0.67 -3.33 -7.71
N PRO A 122 0.63 -3.17 -7.44
CA PRO A 122 1.39 -4.17 -6.68
C PRO A 122 0.75 -4.36 -5.31
N THR A 123 0.57 -5.62 -4.92
CA THR A 123 -0.02 -6.01 -3.63
C THR A 123 0.97 -6.84 -2.83
N VAL A 124 1.07 -6.55 -1.54
CA VAL A 124 1.75 -7.43 -0.58
C VAL A 124 0.78 -8.54 -0.16
N SER A 125 1.19 -9.80 -0.28
CA SER A 125 0.39 -10.91 0.23
C SER A 125 0.49 -10.95 1.75
N VAL A 126 -0.65 -10.74 2.42
CA VAL A 126 -0.74 -10.76 3.88
C VAL A 126 -1.80 -11.78 4.28
N ARG A 127 -1.43 -12.69 5.18
CA ARG A 127 -2.33 -13.69 5.74
C ARG A 127 -2.98 -13.17 7.01
N GLN A 128 -4.14 -13.73 7.33
CA GLN A 128 -4.86 -13.37 8.55
C GLN A 128 -3.96 -13.56 9.78
N GLN A 129 -3.98 -12.58 10.70
CA GLN A 129 -3.15 -12.52 11.91
C GLN A 129 -1.63 -12.36 11.67
N GLU A 130 -1.13 -12.33 10.43
CA GLU A 130 0.32 -12.22 10.17
C GLU A 130 0.93 -10.97 10.81
N VAL A 131 0.20 -9.85 10.74
CA VAL A 131 0.65 -8.53 11.24
C VAL A 131 0.75 -8.48 12.77
N PHE A 132 -0.09 -9.22 13.49
CA PHE A 132 -0.07 -9.28 14.97
C PHE A 132 1.05 -10.19 15.51
N GLY A 133 1.89 -10.73 14.62
CA GLY A 133 2.89 -11.70 14.95
C GLY A 133 2.31 -13.11 15.02
N TRP A 134 3.03 -14.04 14.40
CA TRP A 134 2.76 -15.45 14.53
C TRP A 134 3.68 -16.09 15.55
N THR A 135 3.11 -17.00 16.32
CA THR A 135 3.86 -17.95 17.13
C THR A 135 4.80 -18.77 16.25
N GLU A 136 5.86 -19.30 16.85
CA GLU A 136 6.83 -20.15 16.16
C GLU A 136 6.14 -21.34 15.46
N THR A 137 5.17 -21.97 16.13
CA THR A 137 4.36 -23.05 15.56
C THR A 137 3.60 -22.61 14.30
N GLN A 138 3.01 -21.42 14.29
CA GLN A 138 2.32 -20.89 13.11
C GLN A 138 3.28 -20.63 11.95
N ARG A 139 4.50 -20.17 12.23
CA ARG A 139 5.54 -20.00 11.20
C ARG A 139 5.97 -21.34 10.61
N GLN A 140 6.18 -22.34 11.46
CA GLN A 140 6.52 -23.70 11.01
C GLN A 140 5.39 -24.32 10.16
N LEU A 141 4.15 -24.15 10.58
CA LEU A 141 2.97 -24.58 9.81
C LEU A 141 2.86 -23.84 8.47
N LEU A 142 3.18 -22.54 8.43
CA LEU A 142 3.26 -21.79 7.17
C LEU A 142 4.29 -22.40 6.21
N ASP A 143 5.50 -22.66 6.71
CA ASP A 143 6.59 -23.21 5.90
C ASP A 143 6.23 -24.58 5.33
N GLU A 144 5.66 -25.44 6.18
CA GLU A 144 5.18 -26.76 5.76
C GLU A 144 4.07 -26.64 4.72
N PHE A 145 3.06 -25.80 4.97
CA PHE A 145 1.97 -25.55 4.04
C PHE A 145 2.48 -25.04 2.69
N THR A 146 3.46 -24.14 2.69
CA THR A 146 4.04 -23.58 1.46
C THR A 146 4.79 -24.65 0.65
N LYS A 147 5.52 -25.55 1.33
CA LYS A 147 6.16 -26.71 0.69
C LYS A 147 5.13 -27.67 0.09
N LEU A 148 4.04 -27.94 0.81
CA LEU A 148 2.96 -28.82 0.34
C LEU A 148 2.26 -28.24 -0.89
N GLN A 149 1.93 -26.94 -0.88
CA GLN A 149 1.34 -26.27 -2.05
C GLN A 149 2.26 -26.31 -3.28
N ALA A 150 3.57 -26.10 -3.09
CA ALA A 150 4.54 -26.20 -4.17
C ALA A 150 4.60 -27.63 -4.75
N ARG A 151 4.53 -28.65 -3.89
CA ARG A 151 4.51 -30.06 -4.29
C ARG A 151 3.22 -30.42 -5.03
N GLU A 152 2.07 -29.98 -4.52
CA GLU A 152 0.76 -30.17 -5.17
C GLU A 152 0.78 -29.57 -6.59
N LYS A 153 1.17 -28.31 -6.73
CA LYS A 153 1.26 -27.63 -8.02
C LYS A 153 2.22 -28.33 -9.01
N ALA A 154 3.32 -28.88 -8.50
CA ALA A 154 4.25 -29.66 -9.31
C ALA A 154 3.65 -31.01 -9.76
N LEU A 155 2.88 -31.67 -8.91
CA LEU A 155 2.16 -32.91 -9.24
C LEU A 155 1.04 -32.64 -10.24
N GLU A 156 0.24 -31.60 -10.05
CA GLU A 156 -0.80 -31.19 -11.00
C GLU A 156 -0.23 -30.93 -12.39
N LYS A 157 0.92 -30.27 -12.47
CA LYS A 157 1.63 -30.05 -13.73
C LYS A 157 2.02 -31.37 -14.39
N LYS A 158 2.60 -32.30 -13.63
CA LYS A 158 2.96 -33.65 -14.12
C LYS A 158 1.74 -34.45 -14.58
N VAL A 159 0.61 -34.35 -13.88
CA VAL A 159 -0.64 -35.02 -14.27
C VAL A 159 -1.17 -34.44 -15.58
N LYS A 160 -1.15 -33.11 -15.75
CA LYS A 160 -1.55 -32.46 -17.02
C LYS A 160 -0.64 -32.83 -18.18
N GLU A 161 0.68 -32.87 -17.96
CA GLU A 161 1.66 -33.27 -18.97
C GLU A 161 1.56 -34.77 -19.30
N GLY A 162 1.36 -35.63 -18.30
CA GLY A 162 1.16 -37.07 -18.49
C GLY A 162 -0.16 -37.44 -19.16
N ALA A 163 -1.23 -36.68 -18.89
CA ALA A 163 -2.52 -36.84 -19.57
C ALA A 163 -2.43 -36.49 -21.07
N SER A 164 -1.52 -35.59 -21.47
CA SER A 164 -1.31 -35.24 -22.89
C SER A 164 -0.55 -36.31 -23.70
N LEU A 165 0.03 -37.32 -23.05
CA LEU A 165 0.78 -38.42 -23.67
C LEU A 165 -0.04 -39.72 -23.81
N GLY A 166 -1.28 -39.74 -23.32
CA GLY A 166 -2.15 -40.92 -23.29
C GLY A 166 -3.20 -41.01 -24.40
N ASP A 167 -3.30 -40.02 -25.30
CA ASP A 167 -4.31 -39.93 -26.36
C ASP A 167 -3.77 -40.33 -27.76
N VAL A 168 -2.88 -41.33 -27.85
CA VAL A 168 -2.44 -41.94 -29.14
C VAL A 168 -2.76 -43.42 -29.18
#